data_AF-A0A348P557-F1
#
_entry.id   AF-A0A348P557-F1
#
_cell.length_a   1.000
_cell.length_b   1.000
_cell.length_c   1.000
_cell.angle_alpha   90.00
_cell.angle_beta   90.00
_cell.angle_gamma   90.00
#
_symmetry.space_group_name_H-M   'P 1'
#
loop_
_entity.id
_entity.type
_entity.pdbx_description
1 polymer ?
#
loop_
_entity_poly.entity_id
_entity_poly.type
_entity_poly.pdbx_seq_one_letter_code
_entity_poly.pdbx_strand_id
1 'polypeptide(L)'
;MSYKNETMSEKDKEYLEKFDFHNYVTRRPLACDICTIDRDNKCYLLCAGGCGIYGNDMAMYYYFIINNVPLLLETFVKGTGIYSTGISCTWKITRIIVPRRLKAISEISNEEIIEKIKDALTASCMPIDGSCSVDASFEYIPPILFSDGEAVR
;
A
#
# COMPACT_ATOMS: atom_id res chain seq x y z
N MET A 1 15.15 4.31 -7.49
CA MET A 1 14.93 2.84 -7.42
C MET A 1 13.45 2.66 -7.16
N SER A 2 12.74 1.87 -7.96
CA SER A 2 11.28 1.98 -8.06
C SER A 2 10.58 0.69 -7.61
N TYR A 3 9.57 0.86 -6.75
CA TYR A 3 8.55 -0.15 -6.54
C TYR A 3 8.05 -0.73 -7.86
N LYS A 4 7.74 -2.02 -7.88
CA LYS A 4 7.15 -2.71 -9.03
C LYS A 4 5.86 -3.39 -8.62
N ASN A 5 4.85 -3.26 -9.46
CA ASN A 5 3.63 -4.05 -9.34
C ASN A 5 3.88 -5.40 -10.00
N GLU A 6 3.88 -6.49 -9.22
CA GLU A 6 4.24 -7.81 -9.73
C GLU A 6 3.46 -8.93 -9.06
N THR A 7 3.39 -10.08 -9.75
CA THR A 7 2.87 -11.32 -9.17
C THR A 7 3.82 -11.83 -8.08
N MET A 8 3.26 -12.16 -6.93
CA MET A 8 4.05 -12.68 -5.80
C MET A 8 4.66 -14.04 -6.11
N SER A 9 5.94 -14.19 -5.76
CA SER A 9 6.60 -15.50 -5.76
C SER A 9 6.16 -16.32 -4.55
N GLU A 10 6.39 -17.64 -4.57
CA GLU A 10 6.10 -18.50 -3.40
C GLU A 10 6.88 -18.06 -2.15
N LYS A 11 8.12 -17.57 -2.31
CA LYS A 11 8.91 -17.01 -1.20
C LYS A 11 8.25 -15.79 -0.57
N ASP A 12 7.52 -15.00 -1.36
CA ASP A 12 6.81 -13.82 -0.85
C ASP A 12 5.60 -14.24 -0.05
N LYS A 13 4.85 -15.21 -0.56
CA LYS A 13 3.70 -15.79 0.15
C LYS A 13 4.15 -16.36 1.50
N GLU A 14 5.18 -17.20 1.51
CA GLU A 14 5.78 -17.75 2.75
C GLU A 14 6.24 -16.65 3.71
N TYR A 15 6.88 -15.58 3.21
CA TYR A 15 7.29 -14.45 4.04
C TYR A 15 6.10 -13.70 4.65
N LEU A 16 5.00 -13.57 3.91
CA LEU A 16 3.83 -12.81 4.31
C LEU A 16 2.89 -13.58 5.25
N GLU A 17 2.91 -14.91 5.20
CA GLU A 17 2.11 -15.78 6.09
C GLU A 17 2.32 -15.48 7.57
N LYS A 18 3.55 -15.11 7.97
CA LYS A 18 3.87 -14.82 9.38
C LYS A 18 3.14 -13.61 9.97
N PHE A 19 2.55 -12.76 9.14
CA PHE A 19 1.83 -11.56 9.59
C PHE A 19 0.33 -11.82 9.77
N ASP A 20 -0.19 -13.00 9.37
CA ASP A 20 -1.59 -13.38 9.52
C ASP A 20 -2.56 -12.32 8.94
N PHE A 21 -2.27 -11.84 7.73
CA PHE A 21 -3.08 -10.78 7.11
C PHE A 21 -4.49 -11.28 6.77
N HIS A 22 -5.46 -10.44 7.09
CA HIS A 22 -6.87 -10.64 6.74
C HIS A 22 -7.37 -9.50 5.87
N ASN A 23 -8.24 -9.84 4.93
CA ASN A 23 -9.00 -8.84 4.19
C ASN A 23 -9.80 -7.99 5.18
N TYR A 24 -9.55 -6.68 5.19
CA TYR A 24 -10.04 -5.74 6.20
C TYR A 24 -11.57 -5.64 6.23
N VAL A 25 -12.22 -5.90 5.09
CA VAL A 25 -13.67 -5.83 4.92
C VAL A 25 -14.33 -7.15 5.30
N THR A 26 -13.86 -8.25 4.73
CA THR A 26 -14.52 -9.56 4.84
C THR A 26 -14.01 -10.41 6.00
N ARG A 27 -12.89 -10.02 6.62
CA ARG A 27 -12.19 -10.75 7.70
C ARG A 27 -11.75 -12.16 7.32
N ARG A 28 -11.70 -12.48 6.03
CA ARG A 28 -11.13 -13.73 5.52
C ARG A 28 -9.62 -13.61 5.39
N PRO A 29 -8.87 -14.72 5.43
CA PRO A 29 -7.43 -14.71 5.11
C PRO A 29 -7.19 -13.98 3.80
N LEU A 30 -6.14 -13.16 3.78
CA LEU A 30 -5.86 -12.31 2.63
C LEU A 30 -5.33 -13.15 1.46
N ALA A 31 -6.17 -13.38 0.46
CA ALA A 31 -5.76 -13.93 -0.82
C ALA A 31 -5.31 -12.79 -1.73
N CYS A 32 -4.01 -12.57 -1.79
CA CYS A 32 -3.39 -11.59 -2.67
C CYS A 32 -2.43 -12.34 -3.58
N ASP A 33 -2.53 -12.16 -4.90
CA ASP A 33 -1.58 -12.74 -5.87
C ASP A 33 -0.66 -11.67 -6.48
N ILE A 34 -1.07 -10.40 -6.41
CA ILE A 34 -0.37 -9.25 -7.00
C ILE A 34 -0.10 -8.25 -5.88
N CYS A 35 1.13 -7.78 -5.77
CA CYS A 35 1.45 -6.73 -4.84
C CYS A 35 2.51 -5.79 -5.39
N THR A 36 2.64 -4.63 -4.76
CA THR A 36 3.65 -3.64 -5.14
C THR A 36 4.83 -3.75 -4.21
N ILE A 37 6.01 -4.06 -4.75
CA ILE A 37 7.18 -4.47 -3.98
C ILE A 37 8.38 -3.59 -4.30
N ASP A 38 9.08 -3.16 -3.25
CA ASP A 38 10.46 -2.70 -3.31
C ASP A 38 11.33 -3.79 -2.67
N ARG A 39 12.04 -4.54 -3.52
CA ARG A 39 12.85 -5.69 -3.13
C ARG A 39 14.08 -5.29 -2.33
N ASP A 40 14.71 -4.19 -2.68
CA ASP A 40 15.95 -3.71 -2.08
C ASP A 40 15.70 -3.28 -0.62
N ASN A 41 14.57 -2.60 -0.40
CA ASN A 41 14.15 -2.14 0.93
C ASN A 41 13.17 -3.09 1.62
N LYS A 42 12.85 -4.24 1.01
CA LYS A 42 11.89 -5.24 1.52
C LYS A 42 10.56 -4.61 1.94
N CYS A 43 10.06 -3.68 1.14
CA CYS A 43 8.77 -3.04 1.36
C CYS A 43 7.70 -3.66 0.48
N TYR A 44 6.49 -3.83 1.02
CA TYR A 44 5.37 -4.49 0.33
C TYR A 44 4.10 -3.68 0.53
N LEU A 45 3.33 -3.47 -0.53
CA LEU A 45 1.98 -2.90 -0.47
C LEU A 45 0.97 -3.95 -0.96
N LEU A 46 0.07 -4.35 -0.07
CA LEU A 46 -0.92 -5.40 -0.28
C LEU A 46 -2.31 -4.80 -0.21
N CYS A 47 -3.14 -5.06 -1.23
CA CYS A 47 -4.55 -4.68 -1.20
C CYS A 47 -5.27 -5.52 -0.15
N ALA A 48 -5.83 -4.88 0.87
CA ALA A 48 -6.54 -5.50 1.98
C ALA A 48 -8.07 -5.48 1.78
N GLY A 49 -8.54 -5.17 0.57
CA GLY A 49 -9.96 -5.11 0.22
C GLY A 49 -10.57 -3.72 0.38
N GLY A 50 -11.82 -3.58 -0.06
CA GLY A 50 -12.47 -2.28 -0.23
C GLY A 50 -12.72 -1.97 -1.70
N CYS A 51 -13.19 -0.76 -1.97
CA CYS A 51 -13.44 -0.28 -3.33
C CYS A 51 -12.59 0.94 -3.65
N GLY A 52 -12.57 1.93 -2.75
CA GLY A 52 -11.72 3.12 -2.84
C GLY A 52 -11.95 3.97 -4.06
N ILE A 53 -13.08 3.82 -4.77
CA ILE A 53 -13.42 4.70 -5.88
C ILE A 53 -13.91 6.04 -5.29
N TYR A 54 -13.41 7.15 -5.81
CA TYR A 54 -13.87 8.48 -5.43
C TYR A 54 -15.40 8.61 -5.54
N GLY A 55 -16.02 9.19 -4.50
CA GLY A 55 -17.48 9.37 -4.42
C GLY A 55 -18.24 8.13 -3.93
N ASN A 56 -17.55 7.03 -3.64
CA ASN A 56 -18.09 5.90 -2.90
C ASN A 56 -17.84 6.09 -1.39
N ASP A 57 -18.69 5.50 -0.55
CA ASP A 57 -18.55 5.51 0.91
C ASP A 57 -17.52 4.47 1.40
N MET A 58 -17.17 3.51 0.54
CA MET A 58 -16.27 2.41 0.88
C MET A 58 -14.84 2.68 0.42
N ALA A 59 -13.94 2.98 1.36
CA ALA A 59 -12.51 3.13 1.11
C ALA A 59 -11.84 1.83 0.61
N MET A 60 -10.65 1.97 0.03
CA MET A 60 -9.72 0.86 -0.19
C MET A 60 -8.76 0.80 0.99
N TYR A 61 -8.50 -0.40 1.48
CA TYR A 61 -7.54 -0.65 2.55
C TYR A 61 -6.29 -1.30 2.01
N TYR A 62 -5.13 -0.92 2.53
CA TYR A 62 -3.86 -1.58 2.21
C TYR A 62 -3.09 -1.89 3.49
N TYR A 63 -2.39 -3.02 3.48
CA TYR A 63 -1.25 -3.22 4.37
C TYR A 63 0.01 -2.79 3.64
N PHE A 64 0.77 -1.89 4.26
CA PHE A 64 2.10 -1.52 3.82
C PHE A 64 3.12 -2.08 4.81
N ILE A 65 4.13 -2.79 4.35
CA ILE A 65 5.15 -3.39 5.19
C ILE A 65 6.43 -2.61 4.98
N ILE A 66 7.02 -2.13 6.07
CA ILE A 66 8.31 -1.46 6.08
C ILE A 66 9.07 -1.87 7.34
N ASN A 67 10.37 -2.14 7.21
CA ASN A 67 11.20 -2.64 8.33
C ASN A 67 10.55 -3.84 9.05
N ASN A 68 9.92 -4.75 8.28
CA ASN A 68 9.20 -5.90 8.80
C ASN A 68 8.03 -5.56 9.75
N VAL A 69 7.47 -4.35 9.65
CA VAL A 69 6.31 -3.89 10.41
C VAL A 69 5.19 -3.52 9.44
N PRO A 70 4.02 -4.17 9.54
CA PRO A 70 2.85 -3.78 8.80
C PRO A 70 2.22 -2.51 9.38
N LEU A 71 1.80 -1.61 8.52
CA LEU A 71 0.97 -0.45 8.80
C LEU A 71 -0.27 -0.47 7.91
N LEU A 72 -1.34 0.15 8.37
CA LEU A 72 -2.63 0.15 7.69
C LEU A 72 -2.85 1.50 7.00
N LEU A 73 -3.27 1.44 5.74
CA LEU A 73 -3.69 2.59 4.95
C LEU A 73 -5.17 2.49 4.64
N GLU A 74 -5.86 3.62 4.68
CA GLU A 74 -7.20 3.81 4.12
C GLU A 74 -7.11 4.87 3.02
N THR A 75 -7.56 4.54 1.82
CA THR A 75 -7.36 5.36 0.63
C THR A 75 -8.59 5.39 -0.29
N PHE A 76 -8.64 6.44 -1.10
CA PHE A 76 -9.46 6.56 -2.29
C PHE A 76 -8.56 6.91 -3.47
N VAL A 77 -8.95 6.48 -4.67
CA VAL A 77 -8.26 6.77 -5.92
C VAL A 77 -9.24 7.17 -7.01
N LYS A 78 -8.84 8.17 -7.78
CA LYS A 78 -9.47 8.54 -9.04
C LYS A 78 -8.48 8.29 -10.16
N GLY A 79 -8.77 7.31 -11.01
CA GLY A 79 -7.99 7.02 -12.21
C GLY A 79 -8.59 7.68 -13.44
N THR A 80 -7.75 8.19 -14.34
CA THR A 80 -8.12 8.59 -15.70
C THR A 80 -7.05 8.14 -16.69
N GLY A 81 -7.40 8.07 -17.97
CA GLY A 81 -6.49 7.64 -19.04
C GLY A 81 -6.65 6.17 -19.44
N ILE A 82 -5.79 5.72 -20.34
CA ILE A 82 -5.76 4.37 -20.92
C ILE A 82 -4.30 3.96 -21.12
N TYR A 83 -4.04 2.65 -21.16
CA TYR A 83 -2.67 2.12 -21.26
C TYR A 83 -1.86 2.69 -22.43
N SER A 84 -2.50 3.01 -23.56
CA SER A 84 -1.80 3.56 -24.75
C SER A 84 -1.34 5.01 -24.60
N THR A 85 -1.95 5.79 -23.71
CA THR A 85 -1.62 7.22 -23.51
C THR A 85 -1.04 7.50 -22.13
N GLY A 86 -0.95 6.49 -21.28
CA GLY A 86 -0.60 6.61 -19.87
C GLY A 86 -1.83 6.74 -18.96
N ILE A 87 -1.60 6.44 -17.68
CA ILE A 87 -2.61 6.49 -16.63
C ILE A 87 -2.27 7.64 -15.68
N SER A 88 -3.28 8.41 -15.28
CA SER A 88 -3.16 9.39 -14.20
C SER A 88 -4.00 8.95 -13.02
N CYS A 89 -3.40 8.90 -11.84
CA CYS A 89 -4.04 8.55 -10.57
C CYS A 89 -3.99 9.74 -9.61
N THR A 90 -5.14 10.14 -9.06
CA THR A 90 -5.19 11.05 -7.91
C THR A 90 -5.60 10.25 -6.67
N TRP A 91 -4.73 10.24 -5.67
CA TRP A 91 -4.92 9.55 -4.41
C TRP A 91 -5.37 10.50 -3.30
N LYS A 92 -6.27 10.01 -2.46
CA LYS A 92 -6.62 10.59 -1.18
C LYS A 92 -6.40 9.53 -0.11
N ILE A 93 -5.38 9.74 0.71
CA ILE A 93 -5.14 8.89 1.88
C ILE A 93 -5.99 9.49 3.00
N THR A 94 -6.87 8.73 3.64
CA THR A 94 -7.72 9.22 4.75
C THR A 94 -7.25 8.72 6.09
N ARG A 95 -6.43 7.65 6.12
CA ARG A 95 -5.85 7.14 7.36
C ARG A 95 -4.50 6.47 7.12
N ILE A 96 -3.58 6.71 8.04
CA ILE A 96 -2.30 6.01 8.15
C ILE A 96 -2.14 5.57 9.61
N ILE A 97 -2.22 4.27 9.88
CA ILE A 97 -2.03 3.70 11.22
C ILE A 97 -0.70 2.96 11.29
N VAL A 98 0.23 3.49 12.08
CA VAL A 98 1.57 2.94 12.26
C VAL A 98 1.70 2.33 13.66
N PRO A 99 2.12 1.06 13.79
CA PRO A 99 2.45 0.50 15.10
C PRO A 99 3.62 1.24 15.74
N ARG A 100 3.50 1.59 17.03
CA ARG A 100 4.59 2.29 17.77
C ARG A 100 5.91 1.55 17.71
N ARG A 101 5.89 0.21 17.61
CA ARG A 101 7.11 -0.59 17.48
C ARG A 101 7.99 -0.17 16.30
N LEU A 102 7.44 0.39 15.22
CA LEU A 102 8.24 0.88 14.09
C LEU A 102 9.21 1.97 14.53
N LYS A 103 8.75 2.90 15.39
CA LYS A 103 9.59 3.96 15.96
C LYS A 103 10.63 3.43 16.97
N ALA A 104 10.37 2.27 17.58
CA ALA A 104 11.32 1.66 18.50
C ALA A 104 12.44 0.91 17.79
N ILE A 105 12.19 0.38 16.59
CA ILE A 105 13.15 -0.44 15.84
C ILE A 105 13.80 0.26 14.65
N SER A 106 13.36 1.48 14.32
CA SER A 106 13.91 2.24 13.19
C SER A 106 13.88 3.74 13.42
N GLU A 107 14.91 4.42 12.91
CA GLU A 107 15.03 5.88 12.94
C GLU A 107 14.24 6.55 11.80
N ILE A 108 13.32 5.83 11.16
CA ILE A 108 12.58 6.33 10.01
C ILE A 108 11.69 7.51 10.41
N SER A 109 11.83 8.63 9.69
CA SER A 109 11.03 9.83 9.91
C SER A 109 9.59 9.61 9.41
N ASN A 110 8.66 10.48 9.85
CA ASN A 110 7.28 10.38 9.35
C ASN A 110 7.20 10.73 7.86
N GLU A 111 8.05 11.68 7.45
CA GLU A 111 8.19 12.14 6.08
C GLU A 111 8.69 10.99 5.18
N GLU A 112 9.69 10.24 5.63
CA GLU A 112 10.20 9.08 4.88
C GLU A 112 9.16 7.95 4.76
N ILE A 113 8.37 7.70 5.81
CA ILE A 113 7.23 6.76 5.72
C ILE A 113 6.24 7.23 4.65
N ILE A 114 5.89 8.51 4.64
CA ILE A 114 4.93 9.09 3.69
C ILE A 114 5.46 8.99 2.26
N GLU A 115 6.72 9.33 2.00
CA GLU A 115 7.30 9.24 0.65
C GLU A 115 7.31 7.79 0.15
N LYS A 116 7.68 6.83 1.00
CA LYS A 116 7.63 5.41 0.64
C LYS A 116 6.21 4.92 0.34
N ILE A 117 5.20 5.40 1.09
CA ILE A 117 3.79 5.13 0.79
C ILE A 117 3.39 5.72 -0.57
N LYS A 118 3.79 6.96 -0.86
CA LYS A 118 3.49 7.61 -2.14
C LYS A 118 4.08 6.84 -3.31
N ASP A 119 5.34 6.44 -3.20
CA ASP A 119 6.04 5.66 -4.23
C ASP A 119 5.35 4.32 -4.46
N ALA A 120 4.97 3.62 -3.39
CA ALA A 120 4.25 2.35 -3.48
C ALA A 120 2.87 2.50 -4.12
N LEU A 121 2.07 3.49 -3.71
CA LEU A 121 0.75 3.74 -4.31
C LEU A 121 0.85 4.18 -5.78
N THR A 122 1.88 4.96 -6.13
CA THR A 122 2.15 5.35 -7.51
C THR A 122 2.44 4.11 -8.37
N ALA A 123 3.34 3.24 -7.92
CA ALA A 123 3.66 2.00 -8.62
C ALA A 123 2.47 1.03 -8.67
N SER A 124 1.57 1.05 -7.69
CA SER A 124 0.36 0.20 -7.71
C SER A 124 -0.63 0.53 -8.84
N CYS A 125 -0.57 1.75 -9.38
CA CYS A 125 -1.31 2.14 -10.58
C CYS A 125 -0.69 1.61 -11.89
N MET A 126 0.54 1.09 -11.86
CA MET A 126 1.21 0.56 -13.04
C MET A 126 0.68 -0.84 -13.38
N PRO A 127 0.51 -1.16 -14.67
CA PRO A 127 0.29 -2.54 -15.09
C PRO A 127 1.52 -3.39 -14.74
N ILE A 128 1.28 -4.69 -14.53
CA ILE A 128 2.33 -5.63 -14.10
C ILE A 128 3.47 -5.73 -15.12
N ASP A 129 3.17 -5.58 -16.41
CA ASP A 129 4.16 -5.60 -17.50
C ASP A 129 4.92 -4.27 -17.64
N GLY A 130 4.57 -3.24 -16.87
CA GLY A 130 5.16 -1.91 -16.94
C GLY A 130 4.94 -1.21 -18.28
N SER A 131 3.93 -1.60 -19.06
CA SER A 131 3.76 -1.15 -20.45
C SER A 131 3.34 0.31 -20.61
N CYS A 132 2.98 1.01 -19.53
CA CYS A 132 2.53 2.39 -19.60
C CYS A 132 3.17 3.27 -18.53
N SER A 133 3.30 4.56 -18.84
CA SER A 133 3.63 5.57 -17.83
C SER A 133 2.46 5.78 -16.88
N VAL A 134 2.80 6.09 -15.63
CA VAL A 134 1.84 6.49 -14.61
C VAL A 134 2.26 7.85 -14.06
N ASP A 135 1.31 8.76 -14.03
CA ASP A 135 1.40 10.02 -13.29
C ASP A 135 0.52 9.92 -12.04
N ALA A 136 1.07 10.24 -10.87
CA ALA A 136 0.35 10.13 -9.61
C ALA A 136 0.41 11.43 -8.82
N SER A 137 -0.74 11.85 -8.31
CA SER A 137 -0.91 13.02 -7.45
C SER A 137 -1.60 12.64 -6.15
N PHE A 138 -1.38 13.44 -5.10
CA PHE A 138 -1.95 13.22 -3.77
C PHE A 138 -2.74 14.45 -3.34
N GLU A 139 -4.05 14.32 -3.27
CA GLU A 139 -4.96 15.41 -2.87
C GLU A 139 -4.88 15.68 -1.37
N TYR A 140 -4.77 14.61 -0.58
CA TYR A 140 -4.74 14.69 0.87
C TYR A 140 -3.96 13.53 1.47
N ILE A 141 -3.17 13.86 2.49
CA ILE A 141 -2.41 12.93 3.32
C ILE A 141 -2.58 13.38 4.78
N PRO A 142 -3.10 12.52 5.67
CA PRO A 142 -3.31 12.88 7.06
C PRO A 142 -1.99 12.74 7.84
N PRO A 143 -1.90 13.33 9.04
CA PRO A 143 -0.87 12.95 10.00
C PRO A 143 -0.91 11.45 10.33
N ILE A 144 0.25 10.88 10.64
CA ILE A 144 0.37 9.48 11.06
C ILE A 144 -0.27 9.30 12.44
N LEU A 145 -1.14 8.29 12.55
CA LEU A 145 -1.69 7.84 13.83
C LEU A 145 -0.86 6.67 14.36
N PHE A 146 -0.37 6.78 15.59
CA PHE A 146 0.35 5.69 16.24
C PHE A 146 -0.57 4.80 17.05
N SER A 147 -0.39 3.48 16.94
CA SER A 147 -1.15 2.49 17.71
C SER A 147 -0.23 1.61 18.54
N ASP A 148 -0.72 1.21 19.72
CA ASP A 148 0.00 0.30 20.64
C ASP A 148 -0.20 -1.19 20.27
N GLY A 149 -1.12 -1.48 19.33
CA GLY A 149 -1.37 -2.82 18.81
C GLY A 149 -0.74 -3.05 17.42
N GLU A 150 -0.88 -4.26 16.90
CA GLU A 150 -0.58 -4.51 15.48
C GLU A 150 -1.63 -3.82 14.60
N ALA A 151 -1.18 -3.29 13.45
CA ALA A 151 -2.08 -2.75 12.44
C ALA A 151 -2.87 -3.85 11.70
N VAL A 152 -2.55 -5.11 11.97
CA VAL A 152 -3.18 -6.31 11.37
C VAL A 152 -4.22 -6.84 12.34
N ARG A 153 -5.49 -6.86 11.91
CA ARG A 153 -6.60 -7.54 12.60
C ARG A 153 -7.60 -8.07 11.60
#